data_AF-A0AAE3ABC5-F1
#
_entry.id   AF-A0AAE3ABC5-F1
#
_cell.length_a   1.000
_cell.length_b   1.000
_cell.length_c   1.000
_cell.angle_alpha   90.00
_cell.angle_beta   90.00
_cell.angle_gamma   90.00
#
_symmetry.space_group_name_H-M   'P 1'
#
loop_
_entity.id
_entity.type
_entity.pdbx_description
1 polymer ?
#
loop_
_entity_poly.entity_id
_entity_poly.type
_entity_poly.pdbx_seq_one_letter_code
_entity_poly.pdbx_strand_id
1 'polypeptide(L)'
;MKKIIPWMLATAVIMLVFPWLAVTFIKGDGGMAVCFILFFAVNPIYAICSGAYAGKDIKIFWPLPIITALFFLLGTWLFFSIGEKAFILYAFGYLLLGIVAELISMFVKKKILRG
;
A
#
# COMPACT_ATOMS: atom_id res chain seq x y z
N MET A 1 13.48 12.96 -7.09
CA MET A 1 12.91 13.03 -5.73
C MET A 1 11.58 13.78 -5.65
N LYS A 2 11.40 14.98 -6.24
CA LYS A 2 10.13 15.75 -6.12
C LYS A 2 8.83 14.99 -6.50
N LYS A 3 8.91 14.02 -7.42
CA LYS A 3 7.76 13.18 -7.83
C LYS A 3 7.42 12.02 -6.87
N ILE A 4 8.31 11.66 -5.93
CA ILE A 4 8.08 10.56 -4.96
C ILE A 4 7.41 11.04 -3.68
N ILE A 5 7.63 12.30 -3.33
CA ILE A 5 7.08 12.96 -2.14
C ILE A 5 5.55 12.83 -2.06
N PRO A 6 4.75 13.12 -3.12
CA PRO A 6 3.30 12.97 -3.03
C PRO A 6 2.86 11.52 -2.81
N TRP A 7 3.56 10.55 -3.37
CA TRP A 7 3.27 9.13 -3.16
C TRP A 7 3.62 8.68 -1.75
N MET A 8 4.76 9.13 -1.21
CA MET A 8 5.10 8.85 0.19
C MET A 8 4.08 9.45 1.16
N LEU A 9 3.61 10.67 0.89
CA LEU A 9 2.54 11.32 1.66
C LEU A 9 1.23 10.55 1.55
N ALA A 10 0.83 10.13 0.35
CA ALA A 10 -0.37 9.33 0.14
C ALA A 10 -0.29 7.99 0.88
N THR A 11 0.87 7.31 0.84
CA THR A 11 1.10 6.08 1.60
C THR A 11 0.95 6.32 3.09
N ALA A 12 1.55 7.39 3.63
CA ALA A 12 1.42 7.73 5.04
C ALA A 12 -0.03 8.00 5.45
N VAL A 13 -0.78 8.74 4.63
CA VAL A 13 -2.20 9.03 4.91
C VAL A 13 -3.03 7.75 4.88
N ILE A 14 -2.91 6.95 3.83
CA ILE A 14 -3.75 5.75 3.65
C ILE A 14 -3.39 4.67 4.68
N MET A 15 -2.09 4.46 4.96
CA MET A 15 -1.62 3.36 5.78
C MET A 15 -1.52 3.69 7.27
N LEU A 16 -1.48 4.98 7.66
CA LEU A 16 -1.40 5.40 9.06
C LEU A 16 -2.63 6.19 9.50
N VAL A 17 -3.04 7.21 8.74
CA VAL A 17 -4.15 8.08 9.15
C VAL A 17 -5.50 7.36 9.06
N PHE A 18 -5.78 6.62 7.99
CA PHE A 18 -7.07 5.93 7.86
C PHE A 18 -7.29 4.84 8.92
N PRO A 19 -6.31 3.97 9.23
CA PRO A 19 -6.47 3.00 10.30
C PRO A 19 -6.64 3.68 11.66
N TRP A 20 -5.93 4.78 11.92
CA TRP A 20 -6.14 5.61 13.13
C TRP A 20 -7.56 6.19 13.21
N LEU A 21 -8.09 6.73 12.12
CA LEU A 21 -9.45 7.26 12.07
C LEU A 21 -10.48 6.16 12.35
N ALA A 22 -10.28 4.97 11.77
CA ALA A 22 -11.18 3.83 11.95
C ALA A 22 -11.27 3.41 13.43
N VAL A 23 -10.13 3.27 14.12
CA VAL A 23 -10.12 2.86 15.53
C VAL A 23 -10.57 3.96 16.50
N THR A 24 -10.39 5.23 16.13
CA THR A 24 -10.69 6.37 17.01
C THR A 24 -12.18 6.74 16.95
N PHE A 25 -12.77 6.75 15.76
CA PHE A 25 -14.09 7.34 15.55
C PHE A 25 -15.22 6.32 15.39
N ILE A 26 -14.93 5.07 15.04
CA ILE A 26 -15.96 4.08 14.72
C ILE A 26 -15.97 2.98 15.78
N LYS A 27 -17.04 2.93 16.57
CA LYS A 27 -17.21 2.01 17.70
C LYS A 27 -18.07 0.80 17.32
N GLY A 28 -17.88 -0.30 18.05
CA GLY A 28 -18.62 -1.55 17.84
C GLY A 28 -18.36 -2.16 16.46
N ASP A 29 -19.35 -2.85 15.92
CA ASP A 29 -19.22 -3.64 14.68
C ASP A 29 -18.92 -2.78 13.45
N GLY A 30 -19.27 -1.49 13.48
CA GLY A 30 -18.92 -0.54 12.42
C GLY A 30 -17.41 -0.40 12.21
N GLY A 31 -16.62 -0.46 13.29
CA GLY A 31 -15.15 -0.36 13.22
C GLY A 31 -14.55 -1.54 12.45
N MET A 32 -15.08 -2.74 12.69
CA MET A 32 -14.66 -3.96 11.99
C MET A 32 -15.00 -3.89 10.49
N ALA A 33 -16.19 -3.44 10.12
CA ALA A 33 -16.60 -3.28 8.73
C ALA A 33 -15.68 -2.30 7.98
N VAL A 34 -15.34 -1.18 8.59
CA VAL A 34 -14.41 -0.20 7.99
C VAL A 34 -12.99 -0.77 7.86
N CYS A 35 -12.53 -1.54 8.84
CA CYS A 35 -11.24 -2.23 8.74
C CYS A 35 -11.21 -3.25 7.60
N PHE A 36 -12.32 -3.97 7.36
CA PHE A 36 -12.42 -4.86 6.21
C PHE A 36 -12.33 -4.10 4.88
N ILE A 37 -13.02 -2.98 4.74
CA ILE A 37 -12.93 -2.14 3.53
C ILE A 37 -11.49 -1.62 3.35
N LEU A 38 -10.85 -1.18 4.43
CA LEU A 38 -9.47 -0.72 4.42
C LEU A 38 -8.50 -1.82 3.95
N PHE A 39 -8.57 -3.00 4.55
CA PHE A 39 -7.60 -4.07 4.29
C PHE A 39 -7.88 -4.85 3.00
N PHE A 40 -9.15 -5.02 2.61
CA PHE A 40 -9.49 -5.81 1.42
C PHE A 40 -9.74 -4.99 0.16
N ALA A 41 -10.01 -3.70 0.26
CA ALA A 41 -10.23 -2.84 -0.91
C ALA A 41 -9.21 -1.70 -0.99
N VAL A 42 -9.19 -0.80 -0.02
CA VAL A 42 -8.41 0.45 -0.11
C VAL A 42 -6.90 0.16 -0.22
N ASN A 43 -6.36 -0.67 0.68
CA ASN A 43 -4.93 -0.96 0.72
C ASN A 43 -4.46 -1.78 -0.50
N PRO A 44 -5.17 -2.85 -0.94
CA PRO A 44 -4.84 -3.56 -2.17
C PRO A 44 -4.88 -2.68 -3.41
N ILE A 45 -5.93 -1.86 -3.57
CA ILE A 45 -6.05 -0.94 -4.72
C ILE A 45 -4.87 0.02 -4.72
N TYR A 46 -4.55 0.62 -3.57
CA TYR A 46 -3.42 1.53 -3.46
C TYR A 46 -2.08 0.85 -3.78
N ALA A 47 -1.85 -0.37 -3.29
CA ALA A 47 -0.64 -1.14 -3.58
C ALA A 47 -0.48 -1.43 -5.09
N ILE A 48 -1.57 -1.76 -5.77
CA ILE A 48 -1.56 -1.97 -7.22
C ILE A 48 -1.28 -0.64 -7.96
N CYS A 49 -1.95 0.44 -7.59
CA CYS A 49 -1.76 1.74 -8.23
C CYS A 49 -0.34 2.29 -8.03
N SER A 50 0.19 2.18 -6.81
CA SER A 50 1.53 2.65 -6.46
C SER A 50 2.62 1.81 -7.16
N GLY A 51 2.44 0.49 -7.20
CA GLY A 51 3.30 -0.43 -7.96
C GLY A 51 3.25 -0.16 -9.47
N ALA A 52 2.06 -0.05 -10.05
CA ALA A 52 1.89 0.24 -11.47
C ALA A 52 2.54 1.59 -11.86
N TYR A 53 2.50 2.59 -10.98
CA TYR A 53 3.18 3.85 -11.18
C TYR A 53 4.71 3.72 -11.05
N ALA A 54 5.20 2.94 -10.07
CA ALA A 54 6.61 2.66 -9.90
C ALA A 54 7.24 2.00 -11.14
N GLY A 55 6.50 1.09 -11.79
CA GLY A 55 6.94 0.42 -13.02
C GLY A 55 7.15 1.34 -14.21
N LYS A 56 6.60 2.57 -14.20
CA LYS A 56 6.91 3.58 -15.21
C LYS A 56 8.37 4.01 -15.13
N ASP A 57 8.93 4.20 -13.94
CA ASP A 57 10.30 4.68 -13.73
C ASP A 57 11.00 3.87 -12.61
N ILE A 58 11.20 2.58 -12.88
CA ILE A 58 11.70 1.56 -11.94
C ILE A 58 12.99 1.96 -11.20
N LYS A 59 13.92 2.67 -11.86
CA LYS A 59 15.20 3.10 -11.27
C LYS A 59 15.04 4.05 -10.10
N ILE A 60 13.90 4.75 -10.00
CA ILE A 60 13.62 5.76 -8.98
C ILE A 60 12.58 5.24 -7.97
N PHE A 61 11.64 4.40 -8.41
CA PHE A 61 10.45 4.06 -7.63
C PHE A 61 10.35 2.60 -7.16
N TRP A 62 11.33 1.74 -7.47
CA TRP A 62 11.40 0.36 -6.92
C TRP A 62 11.20 0.21 -5.40
N PRO A 63 11.58 1.17 -4.53
CA PRO A 63 11.28 1.02 -3.11
C PRO A 63 9.81 1.26 -2.74
N LEU A 64 8.92 1.73 -3.64
CA LEU A 64 7.53 2.05 -3.30
C LEU A 64 6.73 0.86 -2.73
N PRO A 65 6.73 -0.32 -3.38
CA PRO A 65 6.00 -1.47 -2.84
C PRO A 65 6.48 -1.85 -1.44
N ILE A 66 7.79 -1.77 -1.20
CA ILE A 66 8.41 -2.07 0.11
C ILE A 66 7.97 -1.02 1.15
N ILE A 67 8.08 0.28 0.83
CA ILE A 67 7.65 1.36 1.72
C ILE A 67 6.16 1.23 2.05
N THR A 68 5.34 0.88 1.07
CA THR A 68 3.89 0.70 1.25
C THR A 68 3.58 -0.43 2.22
N ALA A 69 4.23 -1.59 2.07
CA ALA A 69 4.08 -2.71 2.98
C ALA A 69 4.58 -2.40 4.41
N LEU A 70 5.72 -1.70 4.53
CA LEU A 70 6.28 -1.30 5.83
C LEU A 70 5.39 -0.29 6.56
N PHE A 71 4.88 0.72 5.85
CA PHE A 71 3.96 1.71 6.43
C PHE A 71 2.64 1.07 6.86
N PHE A 72 2.12 0.13 6.08
CA PHE A 72 0.94 -0.65 6.49
C PHE A 72 1.21 -1.43 7.79
N LEU A 73 2.32 -2.17 7.85
CA LEU A 73 2.68 -2.94 9.03
C LEU A 73 2.84 -2.05 10.27
N LEU A 74 3.55 -0.93 10.11
CA LEU A 74 3.69 0.08 11.16
C LEU A 74 2.33 0.64 11.61
N GLY A 75 1.45 1.03 10.69
CA GLY A 75 0.12 1.54 11.02
C GLY A 75 -0.73 0.54 11.79
N THR A 76 -0.76 -0.71 11.34
CA THR A 76 -1.51 -1.76 12.03
C THR A 76 -0.95 -2.06 13.42
N TRP A 77 0.36 -2.08 13.60
CA TRP A 77 0.96 -2.28 14.92
C TRP A 77 0.78 -1.07 15.85
N LEU A 78 0.76 0.15 15.32
CA LEU A 78 0.52 1.37 16.11
C LEU A 78 -0.92 1.48 16.63
N PHE A 79 -1.90 1.05 15.83
CA PHE A 79 -3.32 1.32 16.11
C PHE A 79 -4.16 0.09 16.44
N PHE A 80 -3.70 -1.13 16.13
CA PHE A 80 -4.45 -2.38 16.37
C PHE A 80 -3.74 -3.27 17.40
N SER A 81 -2.84 -4.14 16.93
CA SER A 81 -2.18 -5.15 17.76
C SER A 81 -0.77 -5.40 17.26
N ILE A 82 0.21 -5.21 18.15
CA ILE A 82 1.63 -5.40 17.85
C ILE A 82 1.92 -6.90 17.71
N GLY A 83 2.62 -7.28 16.64
CA GLY A 83 3.09 -8.66 16.44
C GLY A 83 2.04 -9.63 15.90
N GLU A 84 0.84 -9.13 15.54
CA GLU A 84 -0.21 -9.96 14.96
C GLU A 84 0.22 -10.55 13.61
N LYS A 85 0.14 -11.88 13.47
CA LYS A 85 0.63 -12.60 12.29
C LYS A 85 -0.20 -12.30 11.05
N ALA A 86 -1.49 -12.02 11.23
CA ALA A 86 -2.38 -11.67 10.13
C ALA A 86 -1.89 -10.40 9.40
N PHE A 87 -1.46 -9.36 10.12
CA PHE A 87 -0.96 -8.13 9.50
C PHE A 87 0.34 -8.33 8.71
N ILE A 88 1.19 -9.26 9.15
CA ILE A 88 2.38 -9.65 8.39
C ILE A 88 1.98 -10.29 7.06
N LEU A 89 0.98 -11.18 7.07
CA LEU A 89 0.45 -11.80 5.84
C LEU A 89 -0.17 -10.76 4.89
N TYR A 90 -0.94 -9.81 5.40
CA TYR A 90 -1.46 -8.70 4.59
C TYR A 90 -0.35 -7.83 4.01
N ALA A 91 0.66 -7.45 4.81
CA ALA A 91 1.80 -6.68 4.35
C ALA A 91 2.55 -7.40 3.22
N PHE A 92 2.75 -8.72 3.37
CA PHE A 92 3.35 -9.55 2.34
C PHE A 92 2.47 -9.63 1.08
N GLY A 93 1.15 -9.77 1.24
CA GLY A 93 0.19 -9.73 0.13
C GLY A 93 0.26 -8.41 -0.66
N TYR A 94 0.28 -7.28 0.03
CA TYR A 94 0.39 -5.97 -0.62
C TYR A 94 1.75 -5.76 -1.30
N LEU A 95 2.83 -6.27 -0.70
CA LEU A 95 4.15 -6.25 -1.31
C LEU A 95 4.16 -7.01 -2.64
N LEU A 96 3.61 -8.23 -2.65
CA LEU A 96 3.50 -9.04 -3.87
C LEU A 96 2.64 -8.34 -4.93
N LEU A 97 1.48 -7.80 -4.55
CA LEU A 97 0.61 -7.05 -5.47
C LEU A 97 1.34 -5.85 -6.07
N GLY A 98 2.05 -5.08 -5.25
CA GLY A 98 2.82 -3.92 -5.71
C GLY A 98 3.95 -4.30 -6.66
N ILE A 99 4.73 -5.33 -6.34
CA ILE A 99 5.83 -5.82 -7.19
C ILE A 99 5.29 -6.35 -8.53
N VAL A 100 4.22 -7.14 -8.50
CA VAL A 100 3.61 -7.68 -9.73
C VAL A 100 3.09 -6.54 -10.61
N ALA A 101 2.40 -5.56 -10.04
CA ALA A 101 1.92 -4.39 -10.77
C ALA A 101 3.07 -3.56 -11.36
N GLU A 102 4.15 -3.39 -10.61
CA GLU A 102 5.37 -2.72 -11.07
C GLU A 102 6.02 -3.43 -12.26
N LEU A 103 6.19 -4.76 -12.16
CA LEU A 103 6.75 -5.57 -13.24
C LEU A 103 5.90 -5.48 -14.50
N ILE A 104 4.57 -5.65 -14.39
CA ILE A 104 3.65 -5.56 -15.53
C ILE A 104 3.76 -4.19 -16.21
N SER A 105 3.72 -3.10 -15.45
CA SER A 105 3.86 -1.74 -15.99
C SER A 105 5.19 -1.52 -16.72
N MET A 106 6.29 -2.07 -16.19
CA MET A 106 7.60 -2.00 -16.85
C MET A 106 7.59 -2.74 -18.20
N PHE A 107 7.03 -3.95 -18.26
CA PHE A 107 6.96 -4.72 -19.49
C PHE A 107 6.08 -4.04 -20.55
N VAL A 108 4.94 -3.48 -20.15
CA VAL A 108 4.05 -2.71 -21.04
C VAL A 108 4.76 -1.49 -21.61
N LYS A 109 5.46 -0.71 -20.77
CA LYS A 109 6.24 0.46 -21.23
C LYS A 109 7.34 0.07 -22.21
N LYS A 110 8.09 -1.01 -21.93
CA LYS A 110 9.12 -1.52 -22.85
C LYS A 110 8.54 -1.97 -24.20
N LYS A 111 7.34 -2.53 -24.22
CA LYS A 111 6.68 -2.97 -25.46
C LYS A 111 6.23 -1.78 -26.30
N ILE A 112 5.64 -0.74 -25.68
CA ILE A 112 5.21 0.49 -26.37
C ILE A 112 6.40 1.25 -26.96
N LEU A 113 7.52 1.33 -26.25
CA LEU A 113 8.73 2.03 -26.73
C LEU A 113 9.51 1.28 -27.81
N ARG A 114 9.19 0.00 -28.08
CA ARG A 114 9.84 -0.84 -29.09
C ARG A 114 9.00 -1.02 -30.35
N GLY A 115 7.74 -0.59 -30.33
CA GLY A 115 6.80 -0.68 -31.46
C GLY A 115 6.78 0.58 -32.31
#